data_AF-A0A7C6X610-F1
#
_entry.id   AF-A0A7C6X610-F1
#
_cell.length_a   1.000
_cell.length_b   1.000
_cell.length_c   1.000
_cell.angle_alpha   90.00
_cell.angle_beta   90.00
_cell.angle_gamma   90.00
#
_symmetry.space_group_name_H-M   'P 1'
#
loop_
_entity.id
_entity.type
_entity.pdbx_description
1 polymer ?
#
loop_
_entity_poly.entity_id
_entity_poly.type
_entity_poly.pdbx_seq_one_letter_code
_entity_poly.pdbx_strand_id
1 'polypeptide(L)'
;MNILIIGPSWVGDMVMAQTLFMCLQQQHPDCNIDVLAPDWSRPILQRMPEVRQALSFPLGHGVLDLAARRKIGKQLKGQYQQAILLPNSLKSALTPFFAGIPLRTGWKGEMRYGLLNDLRVLDKQRYPLMIERFMALAYPPGTDLPKPYPRPSLQIDQVERDSALTAFALQLGDRPVLALCPGAEFGDAKRWPAKHYAEVAEAKIREGWQVWIFGSKNDHP
;
A
#
# COMPACT_ATOMS: atom_id res chain seq x y z
N MET A 1 5.56 14.53 15.14
CA MET A 1 6.66 14.24 14.18
C MET A 1 6.08 13.97 12.80
N ASN A 2 6.55 14.61 11.73
CA ASN A 2 6.04 14.40 10.37
C ASN A 2 6.91 13.39 9.62
N ILE A 3 6.29 12.30 9.17
CA ILE A 3 6.91 11.18 8.48
C ILE A 3 6.34 11.08 7.07
N LEU A 4 7.23 11.05 6.08
CA LEU A 4 6.87 10.79 4.69
C LEU A 4 7.10 9.31 4.36
N ILE A 5 6.07 8.61 3.95
CA ILE A 5 6.19 7.24 3.42
C ILE A 5 6.26 7.32 1.90
N ILE A 6 7.27 6.69 1.30
CA ILE A 6 7.25 6.39 -0.13
C ILE A 6 6.54 5.05 -0.29
N GLY A 7 5.29 5.10 -0.76
CA GLY A 7 4.40 3.95 -0.84
C GLY A 7 4.78 2.95 -1.95
N PRO A 8 4.41 1.67 -1.79
CA PRO A 8 4.58 0.66 -2.83
C PRO A 8 3.65 0.90 -4.03
N SER A 9 3.90 0.18 -5.12
CA SER A 9 3.11 0.29 -6.37
C SER A 9 2.12 -0.87 -6.57
N TRP A 10 1.79 -1.62 -5.52
CA TRP A 10 0.87 -2.76 -5.60
C TRP A 10 -0.19 -2.69 -4.50
N VAL A 11 -1.43 -3.11 -4.82
CA VAL A 11 -2.56 -3.07 -3.87
C VAL A 11 -2.25 -3.86 -2.61
N GLY A 12 -1.80 -5.12 -2.74
CA GLY A 12 -1.48 -5.98 -1.60
C GLY A 12 -0.38 -5.40 -0.71
N ASP A 13 0.69 -4.90 -1.32
CA ASP A 13 1.79 -4.25 -0.59
C ASP A 13 1.32 -2.99 0.14
N MET A 14 0.43 -2.21 -0.46
CA MET A 14 -0.12 -1.01 0.18
C MET A 14 -0.96 -1.36 1.41
N VAL A 15 -1.81 -2.38 1.32
CA VAL A 15 -2.59 -2.87 2.48
C VAL A 15 -1.65 -3.39 3.57
N MET A 16 -0.63 -4.17 3.20
CA MET A 16 0.38 -4.66 4.14
C MET A 16 1.19 -3.52 4.79
N ALA A 17 1.44 -2.42 4.06
CA ALA A 17 2.16 -1.26 4.58
C ALA A 17 1.46 -0.59 5.77
N GLN A 18 0.14 -0.77 5.93
CA GLN A 18 -0.59 -0.24 7.10
C GLN A 18 -0.02 -0.78 8.43
N THR A 19 0.54 -1.99 8.44
CA THR A 19 1.20 -2.54 9.64
C THR A 19 2.37 -1.68 10.11
N LEU A 20 3.14 -1.10 9.18
CA LEU A 20 4.18 -0.12 9.51
C LEU A 20 3.55 1.15 10.12
N PHE A 21 2.45 1.65 9.57
CA PHE A 21 1.83 2.89 10.03
C PHE A 21 1.31 2.74 11.46
N MET A 22 0.68 1.59 11.75
CA MET A 22 0.24 1.21 13.09
C MET A 22 1.43 1.14 14.06
N CYS A 23 2.55 0.50 13.67
CA CYS A 23 3.77 0.46 14.49
C CYS A 23 4.36 1.86 14.74
N LEU A 24 4.38 2.73 13.73
CA LEU A 24 4.87 4.11 13.87
C LEU A 24 4.03 4.91 14.86
N GLN A 25 2.70 4.82 14.81
CA GLN A 25 1.83 5.49 15.77
C GLN A 25 1.95 4.90 17.18
N GLN A 26 2.21 3.60 17.32
CA GLN A 26 2.50 3.00 18.62
C GLN A 26 3.80 3.53 19.25
N GLN A 27 4.84 3.74 18.43
CA GLN A 27 6.11 4.32 18.90
C GLN A 27 6.03 5.82 19.11
N HIS A 28 5.25 6.51 18.28
CA HIS A 28 5.12 7.95 18.23
C HIS A 28 3.62 8.33 18.08
N PRO A 29 2.86 8.39 19.18
CA PRO A 29 1.40 8.62 19.13
C PRO A 29 0.99 9.88 18.37
N ASP A 30 1.79 10.95 18.47
CA ASP A 30 1.52 12.23 17.79
C ASP A 30 2.29 12.38 16.46
N CYS A 31 2.67 11.26 15.83
CA CYS A 31 3.24 11.32 14.49
C CYS A 31 2.18 11.52 13.42
N ASN A 32 2.52 12.34 12.44
CA ASN A 32 1.73 12.52 11.24
C ASN A 32 2.37 11.72 10.12
N ILE A 33 1.58 10.90 9.45
CA ILE A 33 2.04 10.04 8.36
C ILE A 33 1.39 10.53 7.06
N ASP A 34 2.22 11.01 6.14
CA ASP A 34 1.80 11.28 4.77
C ASP A 34 2.41 10.25 3.84
N VAL A 35 1.64 9.77 2.86
CA VAL A 35 2.08 8.72 1.95
C VAL A 35 2.14 9.25 0.53
N LEU A 36 3.33 9.28 -0.05
CA LEU A 36 3.56 9.60 -1.47
C LEU A 36 3.49 8.31 -2.29
N ALA A 37 2.43 8.16 -3.07
CA ALA A 37 2.13 6.94 -3.81
C ALA A 37 1.37 7.24 -5.12
N PRO A 38 1.27 6.28 -6.06
CA PRO A 38 0.49 6.46 -7.27
C PRO A 38 -0.98 6.82 -6.98
N ASP A 39 -1.61 7.59 -7.87
CA ASP A 39 -2.97 8.11 -7.65
C ASP A 39 -4.03 7.03 -7.43
N TRP A 40 -3.90 5.86 -8.08
CA TRP A 40 -4.82 4.74 -7.89
C TRP A 40 -4.84 4.22 -6.45
N SER A 41 -3.78 4.45 -5.67
CA SER A 41 -3.67 3.97 -4.28
C SER A 41 -4.33 4.92 -3.26
N ARG A 42 -4.62 6.16 -3.66
CA ARG A 42 -5.24 7.16 -2.79
C ARG A 42 -6.55 6.68 -2.14
N PRO A 43 -7.50 6.03 -2.85
CA PRO A 43 -8.71 5.52 -2.22
C PRO A 43 -8.44 4.50 -1.11
N ILE A 44 -7.41 3.65 -1.25
CA ILE A 44 -7.01 2.68 -0.22
C ILE A 44 -6.43 3.42 1.00
N LEU A 45 -5.54 4.38 0.77
CA LEU A 45 -4.91 5.17 1.82
C LEU A 45 -5.91 6.00 2.63
N GLN A 46 -6.95 6.52 1.98
CA GLN A 46 -8.04 7.24 2.66
C GLN A 46 -8.84 6.36 3.62
N ARG A 47 -8.74 5.03 3.50
CA ARG A 47 -9.36 4.08 4.42
C ARG A 47 -8.45 3.68 5.58
N MET A 48 -7.23 4.22 5.67
CA MET A 48 -6.29 3.95 6.75
C MET A 48 -6.31 5.12 7.74
N PRO A 49 -6.81 4.95 8.98
CA PRO A 49 -6.88 6.04 9.95
C PRO A 49 -5.50 6.56 10.37
N GLU A 50 -4.45 5.77 10.16
CA GLU A 50 -3.08 6.17 10.46
C GLU A 50 -2.53 7.20 9.46
N VAL A 51 -3.15 7.33 8.28
CA VAL A 51 -2.68 8.21 7.19
C VAL A 51 -3.36 9.56 7.29
N ARG A 52 -2.57 10.61 7.53
CA ARG A 52 -3.03 12.01 7.52
C ARG A 52 -3.32 12.49 6.09
N GLN A 53 -2.39 12.22 5.16
CA GLN A 53 -2.54 12.69 3.78
C GLN A 53 -1.99 11.69 2.76
N ALA A 54 -2.80 11.38 1.75
CA ALA A 54 -2.37 10.67 0.55
C ALA A 54 -1.91 11.68 -0.51
N LEU A 55 -0.59 11.74 -0.71
CA LEU A 55 0.08 12.60 -1.69
C LEU A 55 0.20 11.88 -3.03
N SER A 56 -0.21 12.56 -4.09
CA SER A 56 -0.12 12.07 -5.46
C SER A 56 1.32 12.02 -5.94
N PHE A 57 1.74 10.85 -6.44
CA PHE A 57 2.99 10.68 -7.16
C PHE A 57 2.70 10.43 -8.65
N PRO A 58 2.74 11.47 -9.51
CA PRO A 58 2.26 11.41 -10.89
C PRO A 58 3.24 10.68 -11.84
N LEU A 59 4.09 9.81 -11.30
CA LEU A 59 5.10 9.07 -12.05
C LEU A 59 4.72 7.60 -12.05
N GLY A 60 4.49 7.07 -13.25
CA GLY A 60 4.18 5.67 -13.46
C GLY A 60 5.26 4.74 -12.90
N HIS A 61 4.88 3.49 -12.67
CA HIS A 61 5.84 2.45 -12.31
C HIS A 61 6.95 2.37 -13.38
N GLY A 62 8.20 2.13 -12.97
CA GLY A 62 9.31 2.10 -13.93
C GLY A 62 9.92 3.46 -14.28
N VAL A 63 9.14 4.55 -14.30
CA VAL A 63 9.59 5.86 -14.82
C VAL A 63 10.61 6.53 -13.89
N LEU A 64 11.80 6.86 -14.40
CA LEU A 64 12.87 7.53 -13.65
C LEU A 64 12.64 9.04 -13.46
N ASP A 65 12.11 9.74 -14.47
CA ASP A 65 11.96 11.20 -14.57
C ASP A 65 12.57 12.00 -13.40
N LEU A 66 13.85 12.33 -13.57
CA LEU A 66 14.65 12.99 -12.54
C LEU A 66 14.16 14.42 -12.26
N ALA A 67 13.70 15.12 -13.30
CA ALA A 67 13.25 16.50 -13.19
C ALA A 67 11.94 16.57 -12.38
N ALA A 68 10.99 15.68 -12.66
CA ALA A 68 9.75 15.59 -11.89
C ALA A 68 10.02 15.22 -10.43
N ARG A 69 10.87 14.22 -10.16
CA ARG A 69 11.26 13.85 -8.79
C ARG A 69 11.92 14.99 -8.03
N ARG A 70 12.80 15.75 -8.69
CA ARG A 70 13.43 16.93 -8.09
C ARG A 70 12.43 18.04 -7.82
N LYS A 71 11.48 18.27 -8.72
CA LYS A 71 10.39 19.24 -8.54
C LYS A 71 9.54 18.88 -7.32
N ILE A 72 9.08 17.63 -7.24
CA ILE A 72 8.30 17.13 -6.11
C ILE A 72 9.11 17.23 -4.82
N GLY A 73 10.37 16.76 -4.81
CA GLY A 73 11.24 16.83 -3.65
C GLY A 73 11.39 18.27 -3.13
N LYS A 74 11.64 19.24 -4.01
CA LYS A 74 11.72 20.66 -3.63
C LYS A 74 10.44 21.19 -3.00
N GLN A 75 9.26 20.76 -3.45
CA GLN A 75 7.98 21.16 -2.86
C GLN A 75 7.84 20.65 -1.43
N LEU A 76 8.38 19.46 -1.13
CA LEU A 76 8.32 18.83 0.20
C LEU A 76 9.45 19.29 1.15
N LYS A 77 10.33 20.20 0.72
CA LYS A 77 11.49 20.63 1.50
C LYS A 77 11.06 21.25 2.84
N GLY A 78 11.65 20.77 3.94
CA GLY A 78 11.39 21.28 5.29
C GLY A 78 10.09 20.80 5.94
N GLN A 79 9.29 19.96 5.27
CA GLN A 79 7.99 19.52 5.79
C GLN A 79 8.07 18.26 6.67
N TYR A 80 9.11 17.43 6.46
CA TYR A 80 9.26 16.11 7.09
C TYR A 80 10.58 15.95 7.81
N GLN A 81 10.55 15.23 8.93
CA GLN A 81 11.75 14.89 9.70
C GLN A 81 12.30 13.52 9.29
N GLN A 82 11.44 12.60 8.85
CA GLN A 82 11.83 11.28 8.39
C GLN A 82 11.12 10.91 7.09
N ALA A 83 11.82 10.19 6.24
CA ALA A 83 11.24 9.45 5.13
C ALA A 83 11.49 7.96 5.30
N ILE A 84 10.47 7.13 5.11
CA ILE A 84 10.58 5.67 5.12
C ILE A 84 10.19 5.13 3.74
N LEU A 85 11.08 4.34 3.14
CA LEU A 85 10.96 3.91 1.75
C LEU A 85 10.64 2.42 1.65
N LEU A 86 9.45 2.13 1.13
CA LEU A 86 8.96 0.76 0.97
C LEU A 86 9.40 0.11 -0.37
N PRO A 87 9.41 0.82 -1.52
CA PRO A 87 10.01 0.29 -2.74
C PRO A 87 11.50 0.03 -2.58
N ASN A 88 12.03 -0.97 -3.29
CA ASN A 88 13.47 -1.28 -3.27
C ASN A 88 14.29 -0.57 -4.35
N SER A 89 13.62 0.09 -5.30
CA SER A 89 14.29 0.75 -6.43
C SER A 89 15.11 1.98 -6.00
N LEU A 90 16.25 2.23 -6.63
CA LEU A 90 17.12 3.38 -6.38
C LEU A 90 16.35 4.70 -6.57
N LYS A 91 15.57 4.78 -7.65
CA LYS A 91 14.78 5.98 -8.00
C LYS A 91 13.75 6.39 -6.97
N SER A 92 13.29 5.47 -6.11
CA SER A 92 12.36 5.79 -5.02
C SER A 92 13.01 6.68 -3.96
N ALA A 93 14.34 6.60 -3.81
CA ALA A 93 15.11 7.37 -2.84
C ALA A 93 15.44 8.80 -3.27
N LEU A 94 15.26 9.12 -4.55
CA LEU A 94 15.60 10.44 -5.09
C LEU A 94 14.67 11.54 -4.58
N THR A 95 13.35 11.30 -4.49
CA THR A 95 12.42 12.33 -4.03
C THR A 95 12.68 12.76 -2.58
N PRO A 96 12.81 11.83 -1.59
CA PRO A 96 13.21 12.21 -0.24
C PRO A 96 14.59 12.87 -0.14
N PHE A 97 15.54 12.43 -0.97
CA PHE A 97 16.86 13.04 -1.03
C PHE A 97 16.79 14.50 -1.51
N PHE A 98 16.06 14.78 -2.59
CA PHE A 98 15.88 16.15 -3.11
C PHE A 98 15.05 17.04 -2.18
N ALA A 99 14.18 16.46 -1.35
CA ALA A 99 13.48 17.17 -0.29
C ALA A 99 14.39 17.53 0.90
N GLY A 100 15.62 16.99 0.95
CA GLY A 100 16.55 17.25 2.05
C GLY A 100 16.06 16.70 3.38
N ILE A 101 15.25 15.63 3.38
CA ILE A 101 14.72 15.03 4.61
C ILE A 101 15.88 14.43 5.40
N PRO A 102 16.07 14.80 6.69
CA PRO A 102 17.31 14.51 7.40
C PRO A 102 17.49 13.03 7.73
N LEU A 103 16.41 12.29 8.02
CA LEU A 103 16.46 10.83 8.22
C LEU A 103 15.74 10.11 7.08
N ARG A 104 16.43 9.22 6.38
CA ARG A 104 15.92 8.47 5.22
C ARG A 104 16.18 6.98 5.44
N THR A 105 15.14 6.30 5.89
CA THR A 105 15.15 4.90 6.31
C THR A 105 14.62 3.99 5.21
N GLY A 106 15.27 2.85 5.00
CA GLY A 106 14.75 1.82 4.10
C GLY A 106 15.71 0.65 3.94
N TRP A 107 15.23 -0.43 3.33
CA TRP A 107 16.09 -1.58 3.00
C TRP A 107 17.20 -1.20 2.02
N LYS A 108 18.23 -2.03 1.85
CA LYS A 108 19.32 -1.74 0.90
C LYS A 108 18.81 -1.60 -0.55
N GLY A 109 17.97 -2.54 -0.98
CA GLY A 109 17.44 -2.57 -2.35
C GLY A 109 18.55 -2.51 -3.41
N GLU A 110 18.37 -1.67 -4.42
CA GLU A 110 19.33 -1.41 -5.52
C GLU A 110 20.53 -0.53 -5.06
N MET A 111 21.25 -0.93 -4.01
CA MET A 111 22.47 -0.28 -3.52
C MET A 111 22.32 1.23 -3.27
N ARG A 112 21.30 1.62 -2.52
CA ARG A 112 20.88 3.01 -2.25
C ARG A 112 21.81 3.82 -1.32
N TYR A 113 23.11 3.55 -1.36
CA TYR A 113 24.12 4.21 -0.53
C TYR A 113 24.09 5.74 -0.74
N GLY A 114 24.19 6.49 0.35
CA GLY A 114 24.10 7.96 0.36
C GLY A 114 22.67 8.50 0.25
N LEU A 115 21.85 7.95 -0.65
CA LEU A 115 20.44 8.31 -0.77
C LEU A 115 19.64 7.90 0.48
N LEU A 116 19.96 6.75 1.07
CA LEU A 116 19.54 6.39 2.42
C LEU A 116 20.71 6.61 3.38
N ASN A 117 20.42 7.23 4.53
CA ASN A 117 21.37 7.37 5.62
C ASN A 117 21.01 6.52 6.86
N ASP A 118 19.82 5.92 6.86
CA ASP A 118 19.46 4.80 7.73
C ASP A 118 19.15 3.57 6.85
N LEU A 119 20.22 3.00 6.29
CA LEU A 119 20.16 1.88 5.36
C LEU A 119 20.09 0.54 6.12
N ARG A 120 19.06 -0.27 5.85
CA ARG A 120 18.85 -1.58 6.48
C ARG A 120 19.26 -2.72 5.55
N VAL A 121 20.06 -3.66 6.02
CA VAL A 121 20.37 -4.89 5.27
C VAL A 121 19.33 -5.95 5.62
N LEU A 122 18.64 -6.47 4.60
CA LEU A 122 17.56 -7.44 4.81
C LEU A 122 18.14 -8.82 5.15
N ASP A 123 17.84 -9.29 6.35
CA ASP A 123 17.94 -10.70 6.73
C ASP A 123 16.60 -11.40 6.43
N LYS A 124 16.60 -12.29 5.44
CA LYS A 124 15.40 -13.03 5.02
C LYS A 124 15.00 -14.13 5.98
N GLN A 125 15.94 -14.66 6.77
CA GLN A 125 15.64 -15.67 7.78
C GLN A 125 14.95 -15.02 8.97
N ARG A 126 15.40 -13.81 9.35
CA ARG A 126 14.76 -13.03 10.41
C ARG A 126 13.40 -12.44 10.00
N TYR A 127 13.26 -12.00 8.76
CA TYR A 127 12.04 -11.36 8.24
C TYR A 127 11.47 -12.10 7.02
N PRO A 128 10.97 -13.34 7.20
CA PRO A 128 10.41 -14.14 6.12
C PRO A 128 9.19 -13.47 5.47
N LEU A 129 8.35 -12.78 6.24
CA LEU A 129 7.10 -12.18 5.77
C LEU A 129 7.30 -10.73 5.32
N MET A 130 6.53 -10.27 4.33
CA MET A 130 6.60 -8.88 3.87
C MET A 130 6.17 -7.88 4.94
N ILE A 131 5.12 -8.20 5.70
CA ILE A 131 4.66 -7.35 6.83
C ILE A 131 5.78 -7.15 7.87
N GLU A 132 6.59 -8.17 8.14
CA GLU A 132 7.71 -8.05 9.09
C GLU A 132 8.78 -7.09 8.57
N ARG A 133 9.04 -7.13 7.26
CA ARG A 133 9.97 -6.21 6.61
C ARG A 133 9.46 -4.76 6.63
N PHE A 134 8.15 -4.54 6.59
CA PHE A 134 7.59 -3.19 6.74
C PHE A 134 7.64 -2.76 8.21
N MET A 135 7.13 -3.56 9.14
CA MET A 135 7.13 -3.24 10.57
C MET A 135 8.53 -2.96 11.09
N ALA A 136 9.55 -3.72 10.69
CA ALA A 136 10.94 -3.51 11.13
C ALA A 136 11.50 -2.11 10.82
N LEU A 137 10.94 -1.41 9.83
CA LEU A 137 11.36 -0.04 9.51
C LEU A 137 10.80 1.01 10.49
N ALA A 138 9.82 0.69 11.34
CA ALA A 138 9.36 1.55 12.43
C ALA A 138 10.30 1.54 13.64
N TYR A 139 11.23 0.57 13.72
CA TYR A 139 12.06 0.35 14.90
C TYR A 139 13.55 0.52 14.60
N PRO A 140 14.38 0.71 15.63
CA PRO A 140 15.82 0.56 15.52
C PRO A 140 16.21 -0.81 14.92
N PRO A 141 17.34 -0.91 14.21
CA PRO A 141 17.83 -2.18 13.69
C PRO A 141 17.99 -3.21 14.79
N GLY A 142 17.52 -4.43 14.55
CA GLY A 142 17.67 -5.55 15.48
C GLY A 142 16.63 -5.64 16.59
N THR A 143 15.68 -4.70 16.67
CA THR A 143 14.54 -4.79 17.58
C THR A 143 13.59 -5.92 17.19
N ASP A 144 13.03 -6.59 18.19
CA ASP A 144 12.00 -7.60 18.00
C ASP A 144 10.64 -6.96 17.68
N LEU A 145 9.94 -7.57 16.73
CA LEU A 145 8.67 -7.05 16.25
C LEU A 145 7.55 -7.36 17.26
N PRO A 146 6.58 -6.44 17.44
CA PRO A 146 5.49 -6.64 18.37
C PRO A 146 4.70 -7.89 18.00
N LYS A 147 4.28 -8.67 18.99
CA LYS A 147 3.38 -9.81 18.81
C LYS A 147 2.18 -9.66 19.76
N PRO A 148 0.94 -9.97 19.31
CA PRO A 148 0.57 -10.36 17.95
C PRO A 148 0.81 -9.25 16.92
N TYR A 149 1.03 -9.61 15.66
CA TYR A 149 1.22 -8.62 14.60
C TYR A 149 -0.04 -7.75 14.45
N PRO A 150 0.12 -6.41 14.30
CA PRO A 150 -1.00 -5.56 13.91
C PRO A 150 -1.59 -6.07 12.60
N ARG A 151 -2.92 -6.08 12.51
CA ARG A 151 -3.65 -6.53 11.33
C ARG A 151 -4.16 -5.30 10.59
N PRO A 152 -3.90 -5.16 9.27
CA PRO A 152 -4.51 -4.11 8.46
C PRO A 152 -6.02 -4.06 8.68
N SER A 153 -6.53 -2.85 8.88
CA SER A 153 -7.94 -2.59 9.16
C SER A 153 -8.34 -1.32 8.41
N LEU A 154 -9.07 -1.52 7.31
CA LEU A 154 -9.56 -0.43 6.48
C LEU A 154 -10.92 0.03 7.00
N GLN A 155 -11.06 1.33 7.22
CA GLN A 155 -12.32 1.95 7.60
C GLN A 155 -13.21 2.14 6.37
N ILE A 156 -14.50 1.85 6.52
CA ILE A 156 -15.47 2.01 5.45
C ILE A 156 -16.47 3.05 5.90
N ASP A 157 -16.54 4.15 5.15
CA ASP A 157 -17.59 5.14 5.35
C ASP A 157 -18.93 4.60 4.80
N GLN A 158 -19.97 4.82 5.59
CA GLN A 158 -21.30 4.29 5.35
C GLN A 158 -21.97 4.98 4.15
N VAL A 159 -21.78 6.28 3.99
CA VAL A 159 -22.31 7.07 2.87
C VAL A 159 -21.60 6.69 1.57
N GLU A 160 -20.28 6.52 1.60
CA GLU A 160 -19.51 6.05 0.43
C GLU A 160 -19.91 4.63 0.03
N ARG A 161 -20.17 3.75 1.00
CA ARG A 161 -20.66 2.38 0.73
C ARG A 161 -22.01 2.42 0.00
N ASP A 162 -22.97 3.17 0.52
CA ASP A 162 -24.33 3.21 -0.03
C ASP A 162 -24.35 3.92 -1.40
N SER A 163 -23.47 4.90 -1.60
CA SER A 163 -23.22 5.52 -2.91
C SER A 163 -22.67 4.51 -3.91
N ALA A 164 -21.70 3.67 -3.50
CA ALA A 164 -21.15 2.63 -4.36
C ALA A 164 -22.21 1.58 -4.73
N LEU A 165 -23.02 1.13 -3.76
CA LEU A 165 -24.12 0.19 -4.04
C LEU A 165 -25.09 0.75 -5.08
N THR A 166 -25.47 2.01 -4.93
CA THR A 166 -26.35 2.70 -5.88
C THR A 166 -25.72 2.81 -7.26
N ALA A 167 -24.45 3.25 -7.34
CA ALA A 167 -23.74 3.44 -8.60
C ALA A 167 -23.58 2.15 -9.40
N PHE A 168 -23.42 1.00 -8.73
CA PHE A 168 -23.29 -0.31 -9.35
C PHE A 168 -24.61 -1.09 -9.41
N ALA A 169 -25.75 -0.46 -9.07
CA ALA A 169 -27.06 -1.10 -8.99
C ALA A 169 -27.07 -2.40 -8.15
N LEU A 170 -26.26 -2.42 -7.09
CA LEU A 170 -26.14 -3.52 -6.15
C LEU A 170 -27.09 -3.31 -4.97
N GLN A 171 -27.63 -4.40 -4.44
CA GLN A 171 -28.53 -4.36 -3.29
C GLN A 171 -27.98 -5.25 -2.17
N LEU A 172 -27.73 -4.64 -1.03
CA LEU A 172 -27.63 -5.40 0.22
C LEU A 172 -29.05 -5.77 0.64
N GLY A 173 -29.31 -7.06 0.77
CA GLY A 173 -30.58 -7.60 1.25
C GLY A 173 -30.32 -8.90 2.00
N ASP A 174 -31.35 -9.72 2.17
CA ASP A 174 -31.24 -10.97 2.95
C ASP A 174 -30.39 -12.05 2.26
N ARG A 175 -30.11 -11.88 0.95
CA ARG A 175 -29.30 -12.83 0.19
C ARG A 175 -27.81 -12.58 0.44
N PRO A 176 -27.05 -13.61 0.87
CA PRO A 176 -25.60 -13.49 1.03
C PRO A 176 -24.91 -13.19 -0.30
N VAL A 177 -23.75 -12.52 -0.22
CA VAL A 177 -22.96 -12.08 -1.37
C VAL A 177 -21.66 -12.87 -1.45
N LEU A 178 -21.39 -13.46 -2.61
CA LEU A 178 -20.08 -13.99 -3.00
C LEU A 178 -19.34 -12.94 -3.82
N ALA A 179 -18.21 -12.44 -3.29
CA ALA A 179 -17.29 -11.57 -4.02
C ALA A 179 -16.21 -12.40 -4.73
N LEU A 180 -16.06 -12.23 -6.04
CA LEU A 180 -15.05 -12.89 -6.86
C LEU A 180 -14.06 -11.85 -7.41
N CYS A 181 -12.77 -12.14 -7.29
CA CYS A 181 -11.69 -11.32 -7.85
C CYS A 181 -10.85 -12.16 -8.83
N PRO A 182 -11.33 -12.41 -10.06
CA PRO A 182 -10.72 -13.38 -10.97
C PRO A 182 -9.38 -12.92 -11.57
N GLY A 183 -9.13 -11.61 -11.54
CA GLY A 183 -7.90 -11.00 -12.04
C GLY A 183 -6.65 -11.42 -11.26
N ALA A 184 -5.49 -11.32 -11.91
CA ALA A 184 -4.20 -11.47 -11.26
C ALA A 184 -3.14 -10.63 -11.97
N GLU A 185 -2.45 -9.80 -11.19
CA GLU A 185 -1.43 -8.88 -11.67
C GLU A 185 -0.12 -9.58 -12.05
N PHE A 186 0.18 -10.73 -11.43
CA PHE A 186 1.36 -11.55 -11.70
C PHE A 186 1.22 -12.43 -12.96
N GLY A 187 0.24 -12.13 -13.82
CA GLY A 187 -0.01 -12.81 -15.08
C GLY A 187 -0.93 -14.03 -14.98
N ASP A 188 -1.25 -14.58 -16.16
CA ASP A 188 -2.28 -15.60 -16.33
C ASP A 188 -2.02 -16.90 -15.59
N ALA A 189 -0.76 -17.23 -15.30
CA ALA A 189 -0.38 -18.43 -14.56
C ALA A 189 -0.95 -18.47 -13.12
N LYS A 190 -1.28 -17.31 -12.54
CA LYS A 190 -1.93 -17.22 -11.22
C LYS A 190 -3.43 -17.01 -11.30
N ARG A 191 -4.01 -16.96 -12.50
CA ARG A 191 -5.46 -16.84 -12.71
C ARG A 191 -6.07 -18.23 -12.73
N TRP A 192 -7.13 -18.43 -11.94
CA TRP A 192 -7.93 -19.62 -12.05
C TRP A 192 -8.77 -19.54 -13.34
N PRO A 193 -8.89 -20.61 -14.15
CA PRO A 193 -9.62 -20.57 -15.41
C PRO A 193 -11.04 -20.02 -15.26
N ALA A 194 -11.44 -19.15 -16.19
CA ALA A 194 -12.73 -18.45 -16.15
C ALA A 194 -13.93 -19.41 -16.03
N LYS A 195 -13.86 -20.58 -16.69
CA LYS A 195 -14.90 -21.62 -16.61
C LYS A 195 -15.16 -22.07 -15.17
N HIS A 196 -14.13 -22.13 -14.33
CA HIS A 196 -14.29 -22.61 -12.97
C HIS A 196 -14.84 -21.52 -12.04
N TYR A 197 -14.49 -20.26 -12.27
CA TYR A 197 -15.18 -19.13 -11.63
C TYR A 197 -16.67 -19.13 -11.98
N ALA A 198 -17.01 -19.39 -13.25
CA ALA A 198 -18.40 -19.51 -13.70
C ALA A 198 -19.13 -20.68 -13.02
N GLU A 199 -18.52 -21.86 -12.95
CA GLU A 199 -19.07 -23.04 -12.25
C GLU A 199 -19.39 -22.72 -10.77
N VAL A 200 -18.49 -22.04 -10.05
CA VAL A 200 -18.72 -21.63 -8.65
C VAL A 200 -19.81 -20.56 -8.55
N ALA A 201 -19.79 -19.57 -9.43
CA ALA A 201 -20.79 -18.52 -9.47
C ALA A 201 -22.19 -19.10 -9.71
N GLU A 202 -22.34 -19.98 -10.71
CA GLU A 202 -23.60 -20.66 -11.01
C GLU A 202 -24.11 -21.50 -9.83
N ALA A 203 -23.22 -22.28 -9.20
CA ALA A 203 -23.59 -23.07 -8.03
C ALA A 203 -24.15 -22.19 -6.90
N LYS A 204 -23.49 -21.06 -6.61
CA LYS A 204 -23.95 -20.13 -5.55
C LYS A 204 -25.20 -19.36 -5.92
N ILE A 205 -25.38 -18.99 -7.18
CA ILE A 205 -26.64 -18.41 -7.65
C ILE A 205 -27.81 -19.39 -7.45
N ARG A 206 -27.62 -20.70 -7.73
CA ARG A 206 -28.64 -21.73 -7.49
C ARG A 206 -28.95 -21.93 -6.01
N GLU A 207 -27.99 -21.67 -5.12
CA GLU A 207 -28.20 -21.62 -3.67
C GLU A 207 -28.89 -20.32 -3.18
N GLY A 208 -29.23 -19.39 -4.09
CA GLY A 208 -29.90 -18.13 -3.76
C GLY A 208 -28.96 -16.98 -3.38
N TRP A 209 -27.65 -17.11 -3.60
CA TRP A 209 -26.68 -16.05 -3.33
C TRP A 209 -26.65 -15.01 -4.46
N GLN A 210 -26.14 -13.82 -4.13
CA GLN A 210 -25.69 -12.84 -5.12
C GLN A 210 -24.21 -13.10 -5.44
N VAL A 211 -23.79 -12.84 -6.68
CA VAL A 211 -22.37 -12.93 -7.08
C VAL A 211 -21.93 -11.58 -7.61
N TRP A 212 -20.90 -11.01 -7.02
CA TRP A 212 -20.29 -9.74 -7.42
C TRP A 212 -18.85 -10.00 -7.89
N ILE A 213 -18.48 -9.44 -9.04
CA ILE A 213 -17.15 -9.61 -9.62
C ILE A 213 -16.39 -8.29 -9.52
N PHE A 214 -15.20 -8.32 -8.94
CA PHE A 214 -14.31 -7.19 -8.74
C PHE A 214 -13.04 -7.35 -9.56
N GLY A 215 -12.52 -6.23 -10.07
CA GLY A 215 -11.30 -6.24 -10.86
C GLY A 215 -10.91 -4.83 -11.31
N SER A 216 -9.77 -4.75 -11.97
CA SER A 216 -9.31 -3.55 -12.66
C SER A 216 -9.91 -3.46 -14.07
N LYS A 217 -9.65 -2.36 -14.78
CA LYS A 217 -10.00 -2.23 -16.21
C LYS A 217 -9.35 -3.32 -17.08
N ASN A 218 -8.19 -3.83 -16.67
CA ASN A 218 -7.46 -4.87 -17.40
C ASN A 218 -8.08 -6.27 -17.19
N ASP A 219 -9.00 -6.41 -16.25
CA ASP A 219 -9.72 -7.66 -15.97
C ASP A 219 -11.10 -7.67 -16.64
N HIS A 220 -11.48 -6.59 -17.31
CA HIS A 220 -12.67 -6.53 -18.13
C HIS A 220 -12.43 -7.29 -19.44
N PRO A 221 -13.36 -8.15 -19.90
CA PRO A 221 -13.27 -8.78 -21.22
C PRO A 221 -13.36 -7.76 -22.35
#